data_AF-A0A0G2DSX1-F1
#
_entry.id   AF-A0A0G2DSX1-F1
#
_cell.length_a   1.000
_cell.length_b   1.000
_cell.length_c   1.000
_cell.angle_alpha   90.00
_cell.angle_beta   90.00
_cell.angle_gamma   90.00
#
_symmetry.space_group_name_H-M   'P 1'
#
loop_
_entity.id
_entity.type
_entity.pdbx_description
1 polymer ?
#
loop_
_entity_poly.entity_id
_entity_poly.type
_entity_poly.pdbx_seq_one_letter_code
_entity_poly.pdbx_strand_id
1 'polypeptide(L)'
;MDLARSLGAPVPKVLRYNCTHYNAVGQPFIAFSDPGGSAISNLWMDIDDRERLKLGDVAADLLAKLSAVEFPAYGNIYYTRDLPEDCKSYPIPDRGELKGLCVGPFCAPQYEPTYFERSRRPQNNSRIFTLNTAAELARKKNEGSYVSPLTHPDEVERFNNGRPEAGG
;
A
#
# COMPACT_ATOMS: atom_id res chain seq x y z
N MET A 1 -10.19 -2.79 4.49
CA MET A 1 -11.18 -1.75 4.85
C MET A 1 -12.02 -2.08 6.08
N ASP A 2 -12.08 -3.33 6.52
CA ASP A 2 -13.03 -3.73 7.57
C ASP A 2 -12.70 -3.14 8.94
N LEU A 3 -11.41 -2.96 9.27
CA LEU A 3 -11.00 -2.22 10.47
C LEU A 3 -11.57 -0.79 10.48
N ALA A 4 -11.35 -0.02 9.42
CA ALA A 4 -11.86 1.35 9.34
C ALA A 4 -13.39 1.40 9.51
N ARG A 5 -14.12 0.45 8.91
CA ARG A 5 -15.57 0.34 9.07
C ARG A 5 -16.00 0.00 10.50
N SER A 6 -15.25 -0.86 11.19
CA SER A 6 -15.51 -1.18 12.61
C SER A 6 -15.37 0.05 13.52
N LEU A 7 -14.67 1.09 13.07
CA LEU A 7 -14.49 2.37 13.76
C LEU A 7 -15.56 3.41 13.34
N GLY A 8 -16.54 3.02 12.52
CA GLY A 8 -17.59 3.91 12.02
C GLY A 8 -17.16 4.80 10.86
N ALA A 9 -16.04 4.50 10.18
CA ALA A 9 -15.67 5.21 8.96
C ALA A 9 -16.61 4.85 7.79
N PRO A 10 -17.06 5.83 6.99
CA PRO A 10 -17.89 5.59 5.81
C PRO A 10 -17.03 5.07 4.63
N VAL A 11 -16.54 3.84 4.73
CA VAL A 11 -15.67 3.21 3.72
C VAL A 11 -16.39 2.12 2.90
N PRO A 12 -16.14 2.02 1.58
CA PRO A 12 -16.73 1.00 0.70
C PRO A 12 -16.57 -0.43 1.21
N LYS A 13 -17.66 -1.21 1.19
CA LYS A 13 -17.66 -2.61 1.62
C LYS A 13 -16.79 -3.44 0.68
N VAL A 14 -15.89 -4.26 1.24
CA VAL A 14 -15.16 -5.24 0.43
C VAL A 14 -16.15 -6.33 0.01
N LEU A 15 -16.35 -6.50 -1.30
CA LEU A 15 -17.22 -7.53 -1.86
C LEU A 15 -16.44 -8.82 -2.10
N ARG A 16 -15.23 -8.69 -2.65
CA ARG A 16 -14.34 -9.81 -2.94
C ARG A 16 -12.90 -9.32 -3.04
N TYR A 17 -11.95 -10.15 -2.66
CA TYR A 17 -10.55 -9.90 -2.95
C TYR A 17 -9.84 -11.25 -3.19
N ASN A 18 -8.70 -11.21 -3.85
CA ASN A 18 -7.78 -12.34 -3.96
C ASN A 18 -6.36 -11.80 -3.97
N CYS A 19 -5.50 -12.35 -3.11
CA CYS A 19 -4.11 -11.91 -2.96
C CYS A 19 -3.12 -12.68 -3.85
N THR A 20 -3.60 -13.67 -4.61
CA THR A 20 -2.77 -14.54 -5.46
C THR A 20 -2.93 -14.22 -6.94
N HIS A 21 -1.94 -14.57 -7.76
CA HIS A 21 -2.04 -14.48 -9.22
C HIS A 21 -2.83 -15.63 -9.85
N TYR A 22 -3.13 -16.68 -9.08
CA TYR A 22 -3.90 -17.85 -9.50
C TYR A 22 -5.41 -17.55 -9.46
N ASN A 23 -5.84 -16.51 -10.17
CA ASN A 23 -7.24 -16.12 -10.26
C ASN A 23 -7.58 -15.69 -11.70
N ALA A 24 -8.87 -15.56 -12.02
CA ALA A 24 -9.34 -15.24 -13.38
C ALA A 24 -8.84 -13.89 -13.93
N VAL A 25 -8.42 -12.97 -13.06
CA VAL A 25 -7.85 -11.65 -13.40
C VAL A 25 -6.33 -11.74 -13.62
N GLY A 26 -5.68 -12.82 -13.19
CA GLY A 26 -4.23 -13.05 -13.31
C GLY A 26 -3.36 -12.23 -12.36
N GLN A 27 -3.98 -11.43 -11.48
CA GLN A 27 -3.28 -10.54 -10.55
C GLN A 27 -4.08 -10.31 -9.26
N PRO A 28 -3.42 -9.92 -8.15
CA PRO A 28 -4.11 -9.54 -6.94
C PRO A 28 -5.13 -8.43 -7.18
N PHE A 29 -6.31 -8.56 -6.60
CA PHE A 29 -7.37 -7.57 -6.74
C PHE A 29 -8.21 -7.45 -5.48
N ILE A 30 -8.88 -6.32 -5.35
CA ILE A 30 -9.93 -6.08 -4.37
C ILE A 30 -11.09 -5.35 -5.05
N ALA A 31 -12.29 -5.89 -4.92
CA ALA A 31 -13.53 -5.36 -5.42
C ALA A 31 -14.36 -4.84 -4.25
N PHE A 32 -14.89 -3.62 -4.41
CA PHE A 32 -15.65 -2.92 -3.38
C PHE A 32 -17.06 -2.60 -3.86
N SER A 33 -17.96 -2.29 -2.92
CA SER A 33 -19.25 -1.68 -3.21
C SER A 33 -19.05 -0.28 -3.79
N ASP A 34 -19.99 0.17 -4.61
CA ASP A 34 -20.03 1.57 -5.04
C ASP A 34 -20.20 2.49 -3.82
N PRO A 35 -19.27 3.44 -3.55
CA PRO A 35 -19.44 4.42 -2.49
C PRO A 35 -20.61 5.39 -2.73
N GLY A 36 -21.03 5.59 -3.98
CA GLY A 36 -21.91 6.68 -4.37
C GLY A 36 -21.29 8.07 -4.12
N GLY A 37 -22.03 9.12 -4.47
CA GLY A 37 -21.62 10.51 -4.28
C GLY A 37 -20.66 11.03 -5.35
N SER A 38 -20.07 12.19 -5.09
CA SER A 38 -19.12 12.85 -5.98
C SER A 38 -17.80 13.13 -5.26
N ALA A 39 -16.70 13.05 -5.99
CA ALA A 39 -15.40 13.43 -5.45
C ALA A 39 -15.43 14.89 -4.99
N ILE A 40 -14.90 15.15 -3.80
CA ILE A 40 -14.80 16.51 -3.24
C ILE A 40 -14.12 17.45 -4.23
N SER A 41 -13.10 16.98 -4.95
CA SER A 41 -12.39 17.76 -5.98
C SER A 41 -13.31 18.34 -7.04
N ASN A 42 -14.39 17.63 -7.39
CA ASN A 42 -15.33 18.06 -8.42
C ASN A 42 -16.29 19.13 -7.90
N LEU A 43 -16.52 19.15 -6.58
CA LEU A 43 -17.45 20.08 -5.93
C LEU A 43 -16.74 21.25 -5.25
N TRP A 44 -15.41 21.18 -5.07
CA TRP A 44 -14.66 22.07 -4.18
C TRP A 44 -14.81 23.56 -4.51
N MET A 45 -14.87 23.89 -5.81
CA MET A 45 -15.04 25.25 -6.29
C MET A 45 -16.49 25.73 -6.24
N ASP A 46 -17.45 24.79 -6.22
CA ASP A 46 -18.88 25.06 -6.28
C ASP A 46 -19.52 25.21 -4.88
N ILE A 47 -18.89 24.63 -3.84
CA ILE A 47 -19.36 24.69 -2.46
C ILE A 47 -18.93 25.99 -1.76
N ASP A 48 -19.76 26.46 -0.83
CA ASP A 48 -19.49 27.67 -0.06
C ASP A 48 -18.50 27.43 1.10
N ASP A 49 -18.01 28.52 1.72
CA ASP A 49 -17.03 28.41 2.81
C ASP A 49 -17.58 27.70 4.04
N ARG A 50 -18.90 27.74 4.27
CA ARG A 50 -19.55 27.05 5.39
C ARG A 50 -19.60 25.55 5.13
N GLU A 51 -19.82 25.12 3.90
CA GLU A 51 -19.76 23.73 3.46
C GLU A 51 -18.33 23.19 3.49
N ARG A 52 -17.34 23.99 3.07
CA ARG A 52 -15.92 23.64 3.22
C ARG A 52 -15.54 23.43 4.68
N LEU A 53 -16.02 24.29 5.58
CA LEU A 53 -15.77 24.13 7.02
C LEU A 53 -16.37 22.84 7.56
N LYS A 54 -17.63 22.54 7.22
CA LYS A 54 -18.28 21.27 7.60
C LYS A 54 -17.52 20.05 7.09
N LEU A 55 -16.97 20.11 5.87
CA LEU A 55 -16.16 19.03 5.34
C LEU A 55 -14.85 18.86 6.14
N GLY A 56 -14.27 19.97 6.58
CA GLY A 56 -13.15 19.97 7.52
C GLY A 56 -13.49 19.25 8.83
N ASP A 57 -14.65 19.55 9.42
CA ASP A 57 -15.13 18.90 10.65
C ASP A 57 -15.30 17.38 10.45
N VAL A 58 -15.93 16.97 9.34
CA VAL A 58 -16.09 15.54 9.00
C VAL A 58 -14.74 14.84 8.83
N ALA A 59 -13.77 15.50 8.19
CA ALA A 59 -12.43 14.95 8.03
C ALA A 59 -11.69 14.83 9.36
N ALA A 60 -11.79 15.84 10.23
CA ALA A 60 -11.19 15.84 11.56
C ALA A 60 -11.78 14.72 12.44
N ASP A 61 -13.10 14.55 12.43
CA ASP A 61 -13.80 13.48 13.15
C ASP A 61 -13.36 12.09 12.67
N LEU A 62 -13.21 11.91 11.35
CA LEU A 62 -12.72 10.67 10.78
C LEU A 62 -11.27 10.39 11.20
N LEU A 63 -10.39 11.39 11.11
CA LEU A 63 -9.00 11.27 11.53
C LEU A 63 -8.88 10.95 13.02
N ALA A 64 -9.71 11.55 13.88
CA ALA A 64 -9.77 11.27 15.31
C ALA A 64 -10.19 9.82 15.60
N LYS A 65 -11.22 9.31 14.89
CA LYS A 65 -11.66 7.90 15.03
C LYS A 65 -10.58 6.92 14.60
N LEU A 66 -9.87 7.22 13.51
CA LEU A 66 -8.79 6.37 12.99
C LEU A 66 -7.55 6.39 13.88
N SER A 67 -7.21 7.55 14.45
CA SER A 67 -6.02 7.71 15.31
C SER A 67 -6.21 7.15 16.72
N ALA A 68 -7.45 6.97 17.18
CA ALA A 68 -7.76 6.35 18.46
C ALA A 68 -7.40 4.85 18.51
N VAL A 69 -7.03 4.23 17.38
CA VAL A 69 -6.63 2.83 17.35
C VAL A 69 -5.15 2.67 17.70
N GLU A 70 -4.89 1.99 18.81
CA GLU A 70 -3.56 1.54 19.14
C GLU A 70 -3.16 0.33 18.29
N PHE A 71 -2.04 0.47 17.58
CA PHE A 71 -1.44 -0.61 16.80
C PHE A 71 -0.25 -1.21 17.54
N PRO A 72 -0.08 -2.54 17.52
CA PRO A 72 1.02 -3.23 18.21
C PRO A 72 2.38 -3.05 17.51
N ALA A 73 2.37 -2.57 16.27
CA ALA A 73 3.55 -2.33 15.45
C ALA A 73 3.23 -1.35 14.31
N TYR A 74 4.27 -0.85 13.66
CA TYR A 74 4.24 -0.10 12.41
C TYR A 74 4.39 -1.07 11.23
N GLY A 75 3.46 -1.01 10.28
CA GLY A 75 3.40 -1.90 9.13
C GLY A 75 2.07 -1.78 8.39
N ASN A 76 1.74 -2.77 7.57
CA ASN A 76 0.45 -2.86 6.89
C ASN A 76 -0.49 -3.80 7.65
N ILE A 77 -1.80 -3.60 7.49
CA ILE A 77 -2.82 -4.41 8.15
C ILE A 77 -3.26 -5.53 7.21
N TYR A 78 -3.23 -6.76 7.70
CA TYR A 78 -3.63 -7.97 6.99
C TYR A 78 -4.62 -8.78 7.82
N TYR A 79 -5.34 -9.68 7.16
CA TYR A 79 -5.87 -10.85 7.86
C TYR A 79 -4.75 -11.87 8.03
N THR A 80 -4.63 -12.46 9.20
CA THR A 80 -3.59 -13.45 9.50
C THR A 80 -3.63 -14.65 8.55
N ARG A 81 -4.84 -15.05 8.12
CA ARG A 81 -5.04 -16.14 7.14
C ARG A 81 -4.46 -15.88 5.75
N ASP A 82 -4.23 -14.61 5.40
CA ASP A 82 -3.74 -14.20 4.09
C ASP A 82 -2.21 -14.03 4.09
N LEU A 83 -1.55 -14.18 5.25
CA LEU A 83 -0.10 -14.14 5.39
C LEU A 83 0.49 -15.55 5.37
N PRO A 84 1.70 -15.73 4.82
CA PRO A 84 2.48 -16.97 5.01
C PRO A 84 2.73 -17.27 6.49
N GLU A 85 2.79 -18.55 6.86
CA GLU A 85 2.97 -18.98 8.26
C GLU A 85 4.29 -18.50 8.88
N ASP A 86 5.33 -18.33 8.08
CA ASP A 86 6.64 -17.83 8.47
C ASP A 86 6.73 -16.29 8.51
N CYS A 87 5.66 -15.61 8.12
CA CYS A 87 5.63 -14.16 8.07
C CYS A 87 5.48 -13.56 9.47
N LYS A 88 6.51 -12.81 9.90
CA LYS A 88 6.43 -12.07 11.18
C LYS A 88 5.30 -11.05 11.12
N SER A 89 4.37 -11.14 12.07
CA SER A 89 3.25 -10.22 12.23
C SER A 89 2.93 -9.99 13.71
N TYR A 90 2.17 -8.94 14.00
CA TYR A 90 1.75 -8.56 15.34
C TYR A 90 0.22 -8.51 15.41
N PRO A 91 -0.46 -9.36 16.21
CA PRO A 91 -1.92 -9.43 16.26
C PRO A 91 -2.55 -8.11 16.71
N ILE A 92 -3.58 -7.67 16.00
CA ILE A 92 -4.44 -6.56 16.41
C ILE A 92 -5.62 -7.17 17.20
N PRO A 93 -5.98 -6.62 18.37
CA PRO A 93 -7.11 -7.14 19.15
C PRO A 93 -8.42 -7.22 18.33
N ASP A 94 -9.12 -8.34 18.50
CA ASP A 94 -10.42 -8.58 17.88
C ASP A 94 -11.45 -7.52 18.30
N ARG A 95 -12.37 -7.17 17.39
CA ARG A 95 -13.45 -6.19 17.62
C ARG A 95 -14.79 -6.74 17.14
N GLY A 96 -15.57 -7.28 18.07
CA GLY A 96 -16.85 -7.92 17.76
C GLY A 96 -16.67 -9.09 16.78
N GLU A 97 -17.32 -9.00 15.62
CA GLU A 97 -17.20 -10.00 14.55
C GLU A 97 -15.91 -9.88 13.73
N LEU A 98 -15.18 -8.76 13.85
CA LEU A 98 -13.92 -8.56 13.15
C LEU A 98 -12.77 -9.23 13.93
N LYS A 99 -12.24 -10.32 13.38
CA LYS A 99 -11.22 -11.15 14.03
C LYS A 99 -10.05 -11.47 13.11
N GLY A 100 -8.91 -11.79 13.73
CA GLY A 100 -7.74 -12.30 13.02
C GLY A 100 -7.06 -11.25 12.14
N LEU A 101 -7.03 -10.00 12.61
CA LEU A 101 -6.25 -8.94 12.00
C LEU A 101 -4.85 -8.87 12.63
N CYS A 102 -3.86 -8.49 11.84
CA CYS A 102 -2.50 -8.30 12.31
C CYS A 102 -1.78 -7.19 11.54
N VAL A 103 -0.80 -6.57 12.19
CA VAL A 103 0.20 -5.72 11.54
C VAL A 103 1.31 -6.62 10.99
N GLY A 104 1.39 -6.70 9.67
CA GLY A 104 2.39 -7.45 8.93
C GLY A 104 3.40 -6.54 8.21
N PRO A 105 4.22 -7.11 7.31
CA PRO A 105 5.28 -6.38 6.62
C PRO A 105 4.74 -5.25 5.73
N PHE A 106 5.60 -4.27 5.46
CA PHE A 106 5.32 -3.23 4.48
C PHE A 106 5.21 -3.83 3.08
N CYS A 107 4.21 -3.41 2.30
CA CYS A 107 4.08 -3.81 0.91
C CYS A 107 5.32 -3.36 0.12
N ALA A 108 5.94 -4.31 -0.57
CA ALA A 108 6.96 -4.08 -1.56
C ALA A 108 6.51 -4.68 -2.90
N PRO A 109 6.90 -4.10 -4.05
CA PRO A 109 6.91 -4.84 -5.30
C PRO A 109 7.73 -6.13 -5.08
N GLN A 110 7.24 -7.29 -5.56
CA GLN A 110 7.87 -8.61 -5.39
C GLN A 110 9.31 -8.75 -5.95
N TYR A 111 9.93 -7.68 -6.45
CA TYR A 111 11.15 -7.73 -7.28
C TYR A 111 12.41 -7.11 -6.64
N GLU A 112 12.56 -7.08 -5.31
CA GLU A 112 13.79 -6.56 -4.68
C GLU A 112 14.34 -7.55 -3.63
N PRO A 113 15.22 -8.50 -4.02
CA PRO A 113 15.31 -9.77 -3.28
C PRO A 113 16.24 -9.83 -2.06
N THR A 114 17.12 -8.87 -1.74
CA THR A 114 18.22 -9.23 -0.79
C THR A 114 18.67 -8.20 0.26
N TYR A 115 18.34 -6.91 0.14
CA TYR A 115 18.80 -5.91 1.13
C TYR A 115 17.67 -5.19 1.92
N PHE A 116 16.41 -5.37 1.52
CA PHE A 116 15.25 -4.65 2.08
C PHE A 116 14.50 -5.38 3.19
N GLU A 117 14.84 -6.64 3.47
CA GLU A 117 14.06 -7.49 4.37
C GLU A 117 14.02 -6.98 5.82
N ARG A 118 15.07 -6.29 6.30
CA ARG A 118 15.09 -5.78 7.69
C ARG A 118 14.29 -4.50 7.86
N SER A 119 14.33 -3.61 6.88
CA SER A 119 13.59 -2.34 6.91
C SER A 119 12.09 -2.53 6.75
N ARG A 120 11.67 -3.58 6.04
CA ARG A 120 10.27 -3.81 5.63
C ARG A 120 9.48 -4.81 6.49
N ARG A 121 10.10 -5.43 7.50
CA ARG A 121 9.36 -6.16 8.55
C ARG A 121 8.51 -5.20 9.36
N PRO A 122 7.38 -5.67 9.95
CA PRO A 122 6.66 -4.83 10.89
C PRO A 122 7.57 -4.46 12.06
N GLN A 123 7.56 -3.20 12.44
CA GLN A 123 8.43 -2.64 13.48
C GLN A 123 7.61 -2.37 14.72
N ASN A 124 7.93 -2.99 15.86
CA ASN A 124 7.31 -2.64 17.14
C ASN A 124 8.11 -1.59 17.93
N ASN A 125 9.17 -1.04 17.34
CA ASN A 125 10.00 0.00 17.94
C ASN A 125 9.98 1.27 17.08
N SER A 126 9.46 2.36 17.65
CA SER A 126 9.31 3.65 16.96
C SER A 126 10.62 4.24 16.47
N ARG A 127 11.73 4.09 17.22
CA ARG A 127 13.05 4.58 16.80
C ARG A 127 13.55 3.87 15.54
N ILE A 128 13.38 2.54 15.51
CA ILE A 128 13.77 1.73 14.36
C ILE A 128 12.92 2.07 13.15
N PHE A 129 11.61 2.26 13.34
CA PHE A 129 10.72 2.70 12.27
C PHE A 129 11.13 4.06 11.67
N THR A 130 11.41 5.06 12.52
CA THR A 130 11.84 6.39 12.08
C THR A 130 13.16 6.33 11.30
N LEU A 131 14.15 5.59 11.80
CA LEU A 131 15.44 5.43 11.13
C LEU A 131 15.30 4.77 9.76
N ASN A 132 14.53 3.67 9.66
CA ASN A 132 14.28 2.98 8.41
C ASN A 132 13.56 3.90 7.41
N THR A 133 12.53 4.61 7.85
CA THR A 133 11.77 5.53 6.99
C THR A 133 12.64 6.68 6.47
N ALA A 134 13.47 7.27 7.33
CA ALA A 134 14.39 8.34 6.92
C ALA A 134 15.41 7.85 5.89
N ALA A 135 15.94 6.63 6.05
CA ALA A 135 16.85 6.01 5.10
C ALA A 135 16.18 5.79 3.72
N GLU A 136 14.94 5.28 3.70
CA GLU A 136 14.17 5.10 2.45
C GLU A 136 13.90 6.44 1.74
N LEU A 137 13.51 7.49 2.49
CA LEU A 137 13.26 8.82 1.93
C LEU A 137 14.53 9.44 1.35
N ALA A 138 15.66 9.29 2.03
CA ALA A 138 16.97 9.74 1.53
C ALA A 138 17.37 8.98 0.25
N ARG A 139 17.10 7.66 0.17
CA ARG A 139 17.37 6.86 -1.02
C ARG A 139 16.51 7.30 -2.21
N LYS A 140 15.20 7.48 -2.02
CA LYS A 140 14.30 7.98 -3.07
C LYS A 140 14.72 9.35 -3.62
N LYS A 141 15.25 10.22 -2.76
CA LYS A 141 15.79 11.52 -3.17
C LYS A 141 17.01 11.39 -4.09
N ASN A 142 17.78 10.31 -3.95
CA ASN A 142 18.91 9.99 -4.84
C ASN A 142 18.50 9.19 -6.10
N GLU A 143 17.28 8.64 -6.16
CA GLU A 143 16.77 7.82 -7.28
C GLU A 143 16.11 8.61 -8.42
N GLY A 144 16.31 9.94 -8.51
CA GLY A 144 15.82 10.79 -9.61
C GLY A 144 16.34 10.46 -11.03
N SER A 145 17.00 9.32 -11.21
CA SER A 145 17.42 8.72 -12.47
C SER A 145 16.71 7.37 -12.63
N TYR A 146 15.42 7.39 -12.94
CA TYR A 146 14.69 6.17 -13.30
C TYR A 146 15.08 5.73 -14.72
N VAL A 147 15.93 4.70 -14.83
CA VAL A 147 16.09 3.94 -16.07
C VAL A 147 15.08 2.79 -16.01
N SER A 148 14.11 2.81 -16.92
CA SER A 148 13.09 1.76 -17.04
C SER A 148 13.74 0.39 -17.24
N PRO A 149 13.45 -0.63 -16.41
CA PRO A 149 13.86 -2.00 -16.69
C PRO A 149 12.87 -2.60 -17.70
N LEU A 150 13.02 -2.20 -18.96
CA LEU A 150 12.60 -3.02 -20.09
C LEU A 150 13.85 -3.30 -20.92
N THR A 151 14.52 -4.38 -20.58
CA THR A 151 15.22 -5.20 -21.58
C THR A 151 15.39 -6.59 -20.97
N HIS A 152 14.64 -7.53 -21.53
CA HIS A 152 14.90 -8.95 -21.40
C HIS A 152 16.38 -9.21 -21.79
N PRO A 153 17.11 -10.13 -21.14
CA PRO A 153 18.52 -10.40 -21.46
C PRO A 153 18.78 -10.86 -22.91
N ASP A 154 17.74 -11.08 -23.71
CA ASP A 154 17.85 -11.53 -25.11
C ASP A 154 17.87 -10.39 -26.15
N GLU A 155 17.72 -9.12 -25.75
CA GLU A 155 17.77 -7.98 -26.69
C GLU A 155 19.15 -7.30 -26.79
N VAL A 156 20.07 -7.59 -25.86
CA VAL A 156 21.44 -7.03 -25.90
C VAL A 156 22.31 -7.71 -26.96
N GLU A 157 22.06 -8.98 -27.28
CA GLU A 157 22.77 -9.68 -28.37
C GLU A 157 22.28 -9.27 -29.77
N ARG A 158 21.03 -8.81 -29.91
CA ARG A 158 20.49 -8.33 -31.19
C ARG A 158 21.03 -6.96 -31.58
N PHE A 159 21.37 -6.11 -30.59
CA PHE A 159 21.89 -4.76 -30.85
C PHE A 159 23.37 -4.75 -31.26
N ASN A 160 24.17 -5.73 -30.82
CA ASN A 160 25.61 -5.77 -31.10
C ASN A 160 25.99 -6.49 -32.41
N ASN A 161 25.09 -7.27 -33.02
CA ASN A 161 25.37 -8.07 -34.22
C ASN A 161 24.81 -7.46 -35.54
N GLY A 162 24.38 -6.21 -35.54
CA GLY A 162 23.75 -5.54 -36.69
C GLY A 162 24.51 -4.32 -37.20
N ARG A 163 25.79 -4.45 -37.57
CA ARG A 163 26.48 -3.45 -38.40
C ARG A 163 26.84 -4.08 -39.74
N PRO A 164 26.28 -3.63 -40.88
CA PRO A 164 26.77 -4.07 -42.17
C PRO A 164 28.14 -3.44 -42.41
N GLU A 165 29.11 -4.28 -42.77
CA GLU A 165 30.34 -3.83 -43.39
C GLU A 165 29.99 -3.15 -44.72
N ALA A 166 30.41 -1.89 -44.89
CA ALA A 166 30.48 -1.24 -46.18
C ALA A 166 31.95 -1.02 -46.49
N GLY A 167 32.55 -1.99 -47.18
CA GLY A 167 33.77 -1.82 -47.95
C GLY A 167 33.42 -1.86 -49.45
N GLY A 168 33.98 -0.92 -50.21
CA GLY A 168 33.79 -0.79 -51.65
C GLY A 168 33.96 0.65 -52.10
#